data_AF-A0A2T1F0I2-F1
#
_entry.id   AF-A0A2T1F0I2-F1
#
_cell.length_a   1.000
_cell.length_b   1.000
_cell.length_c   1.000
_cell.angle_alpha   90.00
_cell.angle_beta   90.00
_cell.angle_gamma   90.00
#
_symmetry.space_group_name_H-M   'P 1'
#
loop_
_entity.id
_entity.type
_entity.pdbx_description
1 polymer ?
#
loop_
_entity_poly.entity_id
_entity_poly.type
_entity_poly.pdbx_seq_one_letter_code
_entity_poly.pdbx_strand_id
1 'polypeptide(L)' 'FIDHQLPITHLALQELLETVGFEIDVMIPRFLPFSTKGRPASPWLLKVYLKLPFLWRFLGGQMFVKASKVNN' A
#
# COMPACT_ATOMS: atom_id res chain seq x y z
N PHE A 1 17.31 -6.92 1.15
CA PHE A 1 16.83 -6.80 -0.24
C PHE A 1 15.91 -7.99 -0.43
N ILE A 2 14.60 -7.78 -0.61
CA ILE A 2 13.70 -8.88 -0.94
C ILE A 2 13.88 -9.14 -2.43
N ASP A 3 14.39 -10.32 -2.75
CA ASP A 3 14.58 -10.78 -4.12
C ASP A 3 13.28 -10.59 -4.91
N HIS A 4 13.41 -10.03 -6.10
CA HIS A 4 12.33 -9.70 -7.02
C HIS A 4 11.70 -10.95 -7.65
N GLN A 5 11.30 -11.94 -6.84
CA GLN A 5 10.85 -13.21 -7.39
C GLN A 5 9.42 -13.14 -7.92
N LEU A 6 8.50 -12.34 -7.35
CA LEU A 6 7.15 -12.18 -7.89
C LEU A 6 6.56 -10.81 -7.54
N PRO A 7 6.03 -10.03 -8.52
CA PRO A 7 5.21 -8.87 -8.21
C PRO A 7 3.89 -9.34 -7.58
N ILE A 8 3.76 -9.16 -6.27
CA ILE A 8 2.53 -9.51 -5.54
C ILE A 8 1.47 -8.49 -5.89
N THR A 9 0.37 -8.96 -6.49
CA THR A 9 -0.80 -8.12 -6.76
C THR A 9 -1.63 -7.96 -5.48
N HIS A 10 -2.44 -6.92 -5.42
CA HIS A 10 -3.37 -6.72 -4.31
C HIS A 10 -4.31 -7.91 -4.09
N LEU A 11 -4.73 -8.59 -5.17
CA LEU A 11 -5.56 -9.79 -5.11
C LEU A 11 -4.82 -10.98 -4.49
N ALA A 12 -3.59 -11.25 -4.92
CA ALA A 12 -2.78 -12.33 -4.35
C ALA A 12 -2.44 -12.08 -2.87
N LEU A 13 -2.17 -10.81 -2.51
CA LEU A 13 -1.95 -10.45 -1.10
C LEU A 13 -3.22 -10.59 -0.27
N GLN A 14 -4.38 -10.27 -0.85
CA GLN A 14 -5.66 -10.44 -0.19
C GLN A 14 -5.91 -11.92 0.13
N GLU A 15 -5.84 -12.79 -0.87
CA GLU A 15 -6.05 -14.24 -0.70
C GLU A 15 -5.08 -14.83 0.33
N LEU A 16 -3.81 -14.40 0.31
CA LEU A 16 -2.82 -14.86 1.27
C LEU A 16 -3.17 -14.46 2.71
N LEU A 17 -3.56 -13.20 2.93
CA LEU A 17 -3.91 -12.71 4.26
C LEU A 17 -5.15 -13.43 4.81
N GLU A 18 -6.18 -13.61 3.99
CA GLU A 18 -7.38 -14.37 4.34
C GLU A 18 -7.03 -15.84 4.67
N THR A 19 -6.17 -16.47 3.87
CA THR A 19 -5.71 -17.86 4.08
C THR A 19 -4.93 -18.02 5.40
N VAL A 20 -4.18 -17.00 5.80
CA VAL A 20 -3.38 -17.00 7.04
C VAL A 20 -4.24 -16.62 8.26
N GLY A 21 -5.54 -16.36 8.08
CA GLY A 21 -6.47 -16.03 9.17
C GLY A 21 -6.43 -14.55 9.58
N PHE A 22 -6.07 -13.66 8.67
CA PHE A 22 -6.23 -12.23 8.81
C PHE A 22 -7.52 -11.76 8.13
N GLU A 23 -8.17 -10.78 8.74
CA GLU A 23 -9.27 -10.03 8.13
C GLU A 23 -8.73 -8.71 7.58
N ILE A 24 -9.09 -8.36 6.35
CA ILE A 24 -8.61 -7.15 5.69
C ILE A 24 -9.52 -5.97 6.00
N ASP A 25 -9.04 -5.04 6.81
CA ASP A 25 -9.76 -3.81 7.17
C ASP A 25 -9.71 -2.78 6.03
N VAL A 26 -8.55 -2.63 5.39
CA VAL A 26 -8.31 -1.61 4.36
C VAL A 26 -7.34 -2.18 3.33
N MET A 27 -7.69 -2.05 2.04
CA MET A 27 -6.81 -2.36 0.92
C MET A 27 -6.84 -1.22 -0.11
N ILE A 28 -5.70 -0.55 -0.29
CA ILE A 28 -5.52 0.54 -1.26
C ILE A 28 -4.40 0.12 -2.23
N PRO A 29 -4.73 -0.36 -3.43
CA PRO A 29 -3.73 -0.87 -4.38
C PRO A 29 -2.72 0.18 -4.87
N ARG A 30 -3.12 1.46 -4.87
CA ARG A 30 -2.28 2.60 -5.26
C ARG A 30 -2.44 3.68 -4.21
N PHE A 31 -1.50 3.78 -3.27
CA PHE A 31 -1.56 4.66 -2.10
C PHE A 31 -0.45 5.71 -2.10
N LEU A 32 0.82 5.30 -2.18
CA LEU A 32 1.96 6.23 -2.15
C LEU A 32 2.75 6.19 -3.46
N PRO A 33 3.31 7.31 -3.92
CA PRO A 33 4.22 7.30 -5.05
C PRO A 33 5.48 6.53 -4.72
N PHE A 34 6.11 5.93 -5.74
CA PHE A 34 7.42 5.31 -5.56
C PHE A 34 8.41 6.36 -5.04
N SER A 35 9.02 6.08 -3.89
CA SER A 35 10.08 6.93 -3.35
C SER A 35 11.32 6.78 -4.24
N THR A 36 11.57 7.77 -5.09
CA THR A 36 12.86 7.89 -5.80
C THR A 36 13.89 8.41 -4.80
N LYS A 37 14.86 7.58 -4.40
CA LYS A 37 16.01 8.01 -3.59
C LYS A 37 16.57 9.31 -4.18
N GLY A 38 16.58 10.39 -3.39
CA GLY A 38 17.17 11.68 -3.79
C GLY A 38 16.19 12.85 -4.03
N ARG A 39 14.86 12.65 -3.95
CA ARG A 39 13.92 13.80 -3.98
C ARG A 39 13.73 14.42 -2.59
N PRO A 40 13.73 15.76 -2.45
CA PRO A 40 13.38 16.42 -1.20
C PRO A 40 11.90 16.15 -0.89
N ALA A 41 11.63 15.24 0.04
CA ALA A 41 10.29 14.94 0.51
C ALA A 41 9.86 16.03 1.51
N SER A 42 8.91 16.90 1.11
CA SER A 42 8.31 17.87 2.02
C SER A 42 7.18 17.21 2.83
N PRO A 43 7.22 17.23 4.18
CA PRO A 43 6.13 16.70 5.01
C PRO A 43 4.79 17.39 4.75
N TRP A 44 4.81 18.66 4.34
CA TRP A 44 3.59 19.41 4.02
C TRP A 44 2.94 18.91 2.73
N LEU A 45 3.73 18.71 1.67
CA LEU A 45 3.24 18.13 0.41
C LEU A 45 2.69 16.72 0.62
N LEU A 46 3.35 15.91 1.45
CA LEU A 46 2.85 14.59 1.82
C LEU A 46 1.49 14.67 2.53
N LYS A 47 1.32 15.60 3.49
CA LYS A 47 0.04 15.81 4.17
C LYS A 47 -1.08 16.21 3.20
N VAL A 48 -0.79 17.11 2.26
CA VAL A 48 -1.76 17.52 1.22
C VAL A 48 -2.10 16.33 0.33
N TYR A 49 -1.10 15.57 -0.13
CA TYR A 49 -1.28 14.37 -0.93
C TYR A 49 -2.18 13.33 -0.23
N LEU A 50 -1.94 13.06 1.05
CA LEU A 50 -2.74 12.12 1.86
C LEU A 50 -4.18 12.59 2.08
N LYS A 51 -4.50 13.88 1.86
CA LYS A 51 -5.88 14.38 1.93
C LYS A 51 -6.64 14.29 0.60
N LEU A 52 -5.94 14.00 -0.50
CA LEU A 52 -6.50 14.04 -1.85
C LEU A 52 -6.49 12.63 -2.48
N PRO A 53 -7.49 11.78 -2.16
CA PRO A 53 -7.51 10.38 -2.58
C PRO A 53 -7.54 10.18 -4.09
N PHE A 54 -8.03 11.17 -4.86
CA PHE A 54 -7.98 11.11 -6.33
C PHE A 54 -6.53 11.09 -6.85
N LEU A 55 -5.59 11.77 -6.18
CA LEU A 55 -4.18 11.77 -6.58
C LEU A 55 -3.55 10.38 -6.44
N TRP A 56 -4.05 9.55 -5.52
CA TRP A 56 -3.52 8.21 -5.30
C TRP A 56 -3.73 7.32 -6.53
N ARG A 57 -4.83 7.52 -7.27
CA ARG A 57 -5.12 6.75 -8.49
C ARG A 57 -4.11 7.00 -9.60
N PHE A 58 -3.55 8.20 -9.66
CA PHE A 58 -2.62 8.66 -10.71
C PHE A 58 -1.15 8.57 -10.30
N LEU A 59 -0.83 8.91 -9.05
CA LEU A 59 0.55 9.00 -8.55
C LEU A 59 0.94 7.79 -7.69
N GLY A 60 -0.01 6.99 -7.21
CA GLY A 60 0.27 5.85 -6.35
C GLY A 60 0.99 4.73 -7.11
N GLY A 61 2.18 4.36 -6.64
CA GLY A 61 2.95 3.21 -7.12
C GLY A 61 3.08 2.09 -6.06
N GLN A 62 2.78 2.39 -4.80
CA GLN A 62 2.85 1.45 -3.69
C GLN A 62 1.46 1.16 -3.15
N MET A 63 1.19 -0.08 -2.77
CA MET A 63 -0.05 -0.46 -2.11
C MET A 63 0.01 -0.27 -0.60
N PHE A 64 -1.14 -0.01 0.03
CA PHE A 64 -1.31 0.03 1.47
C PHE A 64 -2.36 -1.00 1.88
N VAL A 65 -2.04 -1.79 2.90
CA VAL A 65 -2.95 -2.79 3.46
C VAL A 65 -2.92 -2.68 4.97
N LYS A 66 -4.12 -2.69 5.56
CA LYS A 66 -4.33 -2.85 6.99
C LYS A 66 -5.15 -4.11 7.16
N ALA A 67 -4.63 -5.06 7.95
CA ALA A 67 -5.31 -6.29 8.27
C ALA A 67 -5.21 -6.55 9.78
N SER A 68 -6.27 -7.10 10.34
CA SER A 68 -6.36 -7.47 11.75
C SER A 68 -6.36 -8.98 11.87
N LYS A 69 -5.66 -9.50 12.89
CA LYS A 69 -5.65 -10.94 13.15
C LYS A 69 -6.98 -11.33 13.76
N VAL A 70 -7.66 -12.32 13.16
CA VAL A 70 -8.87 -12.90 13.75
C VAL A 70 -8.43 -13.76 14.94
N ASN A 71 -8.61 -13.25 16.16
CA ASN A 71 -8.49 -14.06 17.37
C ASN A 71 -9.83 -14.78 17.56
N ASN A 72 -9.88 -16.05 17.15
CA ASN A 72 -10.94 -16.98 17.53
C ASN A 72 -10.49 -17.80 18.73
#